data_AF-A0A2D6LL08-F1
#
_entry.id   AF-A0A2D6LL08-F1
#
_cell.length_a   1.000
_cell.length_b   1.000
_cell.length_c   1.000
_cell.angle_alpha   90.00
_cell.angle_beta   90.00
_cell.angle_gamma   90.00
#
_symmetry.space_group_name_H-M   'P 1'
#
loop_
_entity.id
_entity.type
_entity.pdbx_description
1 polymer ?
#
loop_
_entity_poly.entity_id
_entity_poly.type
_entity_poly.pdbx_seq_one_letter_code
_entity_poly.pdbx_strand_id
1 'polypeptide(L)' 'MSDKDRETGLALDVKFNERGLVPAIVQDADSGAVLMMAWMNDAALRHTLETKKATFYSR' A
#
# COMPACT_ATOMS: atom_id res chain seq x y z
N MET A 1 2.03 8.07 15.36
CA MET A 1 1.01 9.05 14.95
C MET A 1 -0.31 8.68 15.61
N SER A 2 -1.14 9.67 15.94
CA SER A 2 -2.52 9.39 16.37
C SER A 2 -3.33 8.90 15.18
N ASP A 3 -4.46 8.22 15.43
CA ASP A 3 -5.34 7.77 14.32
C ASP A 3 -5.84 8.97 13.50
N LYS A 4 -6.06 10.12 14.14
CA LYS A 4 -6.40 11.37 13.44
C LYS A 4 -5.29 11.83 12.49
N ASP A 5 -4.03 11.69 12.89
CA ASP A 5 -2.89 12.07 12.04
C ASP A 5 -2.72 11.12 10.84
N ARG A 6 -3.09 9.84 10.98
CA ARG A 6 -3.06 8.86 9.88
C ARG A 6 -4.09 9.16 8.81
N GLU A 7 -5.32 9.49 9.23
CA GLU A 7 -6.44 9.71 8.31
C GLU A 7 -6.38 11.08 7.62
N THR A 8 -5.74 12.08 8.24
CA THR A 8 -5.75 13.48 7.75
C THR A 8 -4.37 14.08 7.47
N GLY A 9 -3.30 13.37 7.82
CA GLY A 9 -1.93 13.84 7.63
C GLY A 9 -1.45 13.75 6.18
N LEU A 10 -0.34 14.43 5.88
CA LEU A 10 0.34 14.37 4.58
C LEU A 10 1.39 13.27 4.50
N ALA A 11 1.76 12.69 5.64
CA ALA A 11 2.71 11.60 5.71
C ALA A 11 1.98 10.27 5.52
N LEU A 12 2.53 9.42 4.65
CA LEU A 12 2.03 8.06 4.48
C LEU A 12 2.40 7.21 5.72
N ASP A 13 1.42 6.94 6.59
CA ASP A 13 1.55 6.06 7.76
C ASP A 13 0.60 4.85 7.62
N VAL A 14 1.09 3.78 7.00
CA VAL A 14 0.29 2.60 6.69
C VAL A 14 0.10 1.72 7.94
N LYS A 15 -1.17 1.45 8.27
CA LYS A 15 -1.54 0.49 9.31
C LYS A 15 -1.57 -0.93 8.77
N PHE A 16 -0.54 -1.71 9.07
CA PHE A 16 -0.49 -3.14 8.76
C PHE A 16 -1.37 -3.95 9.72
N ASN A 17 -1.89 -5.08 9.25
CA ASN A 17 -2.62 -6.03 10.09
C ASN A 17 -1.67 -6.85 10.99
N GLU A 18 -2.22 -7.77 11.78
CA GLU A 18 -1.48 -8.64 12.71
C GLU A 18 -0.40 -9.50 12.05
N ARG A 19 -0.48 -9.72 10.73
CA ARG A 19 0.49 -10.46 9.94
C ARG A 19 1.55 -9.57 9.29
N GLY A 20 1.55 -8.27 9.57
CA GLY A 20 2.42 -7.29 8.92
C GLY A 20 2.07 -7.04 7.45
N LEU A 21 0.80 -7.22 7.07
CA LEU A 21 0.33 -7.08 5.68
C LEU A 21 -0.73 -5.96 5.53
N VAL A 22 -0.73 -5.33 4.36
CA VAL A 22 -1.76 -4.37 3.92
C VAL A 22 -2.33 -4.81 2.56
N PRO A 23 -3.66 -4.71 2.32
CA PRO A 23 -4.22 -4.93 1.01
C PRO A 23 -3.86 -3.77 0.07
N ALA A 24 -3.39 -4.08 -1.14
CA ALA A 24 -3.09 -3.13 -2.19
C ALA A 24 -4.04 -3.36 -3.37
N ILE A 25 -4.81 -2.32 -3.73
CA ILE A 25 -5.70 -2.32 -4.90
C ILE A 25 -4.98 -1.58 -6.02
N VAL A 26 -4.74 -2.27 -7.13
CA VAL A 26 -4.16 -1.67 -8.32
C VAL A 26 -5.31 -1.22 -9.21
N GLN A 27 -5.28 0.04 -9.60
CA GLN A 27 -6.22 0.62 -10.55
C GLN A 27 -5.46 1.16 -11.75
N ASP A 28 -6.11 1.11 -12.90
CA ASP A 28 -5.68 1.87 -14.06
C ASP A 28 -5.80 3.38 -13.77
N ALA A 29 -4.72 4.13 -14.03
CA ALA A 29 -4.62 5.53 -13.61
C ALA A 29 -5.55 6.47 -14.40
N ASP A 30 -5.93 6.10 -15.62
CA ASP A 30 -6.74 6.93 -16.50
C ASP A 30 -8.24 6.61 -16.37
N SER A 31 -8.59 5.32 -16.35
CA SER A 31 -9.99 4.86 -16.32
C SER A 31 -10.54 4.62 -14.92
N GLY A 32 -9.68 4.45 -13.91
CA GLY A 32 -10.07 4.04 -12.56
C GLY A 32 -10.50 2.56 -12.47
N ALA A 33 -10.34 1.78 -13.54
CA ALA A 33 -10.68 0.36 -13.53
C ALA A 33 -9.81 -0.40 -12.52
N VAL A 34 -10.43 -1.18 -11.63
CA VAL A 34 -9.70 -2.08 -10.72
C VAL A 34 -9.09 -3.22 -11.53
N LEU A 35 -7.76 -3.32 -11.52
CA LEU A 35 -7.00 -4.33 -12.25
C LEU A 35 -6.76 -5.58 -11.40
N MET A 36 -6.38 -5.39 -10.13
CA MET A 36 -6.10 -6.50 -9.21
C MET A 36 -6.08 -6.05 -7.73
N MET A 37 -6.13 -7.05 -6.86
CA MET A 37 -5.85 -6.92 -5.43
C MET A 37 -4.70 -7.86 -5.05
N ALA A 38 -3.74 -7.36 -4.27
CA ALA A 38 -2.63 -8.15 -3.74
C ALA A 38 -2.26 -7.71 -2.31
N TRP A 39 -1.36 -8.45 -1.68
CA TRP A 39 -0.82 -8.11 -0.35
C TRP A 39 0.55 -7.43 -0.47
N MET A 40 0.83 -6.48 0.41
CA MET A 40 2.16 -5.90 0.59
C MET A 40 2.56 -6.02 2.06
N ASN A 41 3.83 -6.38 2.30
CA ASN A 41 4.49 -6.13 3.59
C ASN A 41 5.29 -4.82 3.52
N ASP A 42 5.92 -4.41 4.63
CA ASP A 42 6.72 -3.18 4.70
C ASP A 42 7.81 -3.11 3.61
N ALA A 43 8.54 -4.20 3.39
CA ALA A 43 9.60 -4.26 2.40
C ALA A 43 9.08 -4.08 0.96
N ALA A 44 7.95 -4.71 0.61
CA ALA A 44 7.33 -4.59 -0.71
C ALA A 44 6.80 -3.18 -0.96
N LEU A 45 6.19 -2.55 0.06
CA LEU A 45 5.74 -1.16 -0.01
C LEU A 45 6.93 -0.21 -0.22
N ARG A 46 7.98 -0.34 0.59
CA ARG A 46 9.18 0.48 0.47
C ARG A 46 9.84 0.32 -0.89
N HIS A 47 9.99 -0.91 -1.39
CA HIS A 47 10.56 -1.15 -2.72
C HIS A 47 9.72 -0.54 -3.85
N THR A 48 8.39 -0.56 -3.70
CA THR A 48 7.47 0.09 -4.66
C THR A 48 7.67 1.61 -4.68
N LEU A 49 7.82 2.24 -3.51
CA LEU A 49 8.05 3.68 -3.41
C LEU A 49 9.41 4.11 -3.97
N GLU A 50 10.44 3.30 -3.76
CA GLU A 50 11.81 3.52 -4.25
C GLU A 50 11.89 3.35 -5.78
N THR A 51 11.35 2.25 -6.30
CA THR A 51 11.51 1.89 -7.73
C THR A 51 10.43 2.46 -8.64
N LYS A 52 9.33 2.95 -8.06
CA LYS A 52 8.11 3.32 -8.79
C LYS A 52 7.50 2.17 -9.59
N LYS A 53 7.77 0.92 -9.19
CA LYS A 53 7.22 -0.31 -9.78
C LYS A 53 6.49 -1.11 -8.72
N ALA A 54 5.26 -1.53 -9.02
CA ALA A 54 4.44 -2.29 -8.08
C ALA A 54 5.12 -3.61 -7.69
N THR A 55 5.41 -3.76 -6.39
CA THR A 55 6.05 -4.94 -5.80
C THR A 55 5.12 -5.52 -4.74
N PHE A 56 4.82 -6.81 -4.81
CA PHE A 56 3.87 -7.47 -3.90
C PHE A 56 4.53 -8.55 -3.08
N TYR A 57 3.87 -8.96 -1.99
CA TYR A 57 4.26 -10.06 -1.14
C TYR A 57 3.46 -11.32 -1.47
N SER A 58 4.18 -12.41 -1.80
CA SER A 58 3.58 -13.74 -1.93
C SER A 58 3.58 -14.43 -0.57
N ARG A 59 2.39 -14.87 -0.13
CA ARG A 59 2.17 -15.57 1.14
C ARG A 59 2.14 -17.09 0.95
#